data_AF-A0A7C2I4X6-F1
#
_entry.id   AF-A0A7C2I4X6-F1
#
_cell.length_a   1.000
_cell.length_b   1.000
_cell.length_c   1.000
_cell.angle_alpha   90.00
_cell.angle_beta   90.00
_cell.angle_gamma   90.00
#
_symmetry.space_group_name_H-M   'P 1'
#
loop_
_entity.id
_entity.type
_entity.pdbx_description
1 polymer ?
#
loop_
_entity_poly.entity_id
_entity_poly.type
_entity_poly.pdbx_seq_one_letter_code
_entity_poly.pdbx_strand_id
1 'polypeptide(L)' 'MSNDSQKNDAVTQYKAPASTRIRERIRQSRQRFHANDNIAAFIEPGEMEELLDEVQEKMKAVLESLVI' A
#
# COMPACT_ATOMS: atom_id res chain seq x y z
N MET A 1 5.87 29.89 -2.34
CA MET A 1 4.67 29.14 -2.75
C MET A 1 4.79 27.76 -2.14
N SER A 2 4.13 27.64 -0.99
CA SER A 2 4.31 26.54 -0.03
C SER A 2 3.45 25.36 -0.45
N ASN A 3 4.06 24.18 -0.45
CA ASN A 3 3.47 22.91 -0.84
C ASN A 3 2.49 22.45 0.25
N ASP A 4 1.30 23.04 0.26
CA ASP A 4 0.27 22.84 1.27
C ASP A 4 -0.74 21.80 0.76
N SER A 5 -0.40 20.52 0.88
CA SER A 5 -1.34 19.40 0.71
C SER A 5 -0.91 18.10 1.42
N GLN A 6 0.19 18.09 2.17
CA GLN A 6 0.49 16.98 3.09
C GLN A 6 -0.32 17.15 4.37
N LYS A 7 -1.63 16.91 4.30
CA LYS A 7 -2.46 16.85 5.49
C LYS A 7 -3.66 15.98 5.19
N ASN A 8 -3.58 14.70 5.58
CA ASN A 8 -4.71 13.87 6.01
C ASN A 8 -4.26 12.50 6.57
N ASP A 9 -3.24 12.46 7.43
CA ASP A 9 -2.94 11.26 8.23
C ASP A 9 -3.39 11.49 9.68
N ALA A 10 -4.66 11.86 9.85
CA ALA A 10 -5.27 11.99 11.16
C ALA A 10 -5.89 10.65 11.56
N VAL A 11 -5.15 9.93 12.41
CA VAL A 11 -5.65 8.90 13.35
C VAL A 11 -6.01 7.54 12.74
N THR A 12 -5.02 6.82 12.23
CA THR A 12 -5.06 5.35 12.21
C THR A 12 -3.87 4.84 12.99
N GLN A 13 -4.15 4.14 14.09
CA GLN A 13 -3.16 3.55 15.00
C GLN A 13 -1.97 2.96 14.26
N TYR A 14 -0.80 3.61 14.35
CA TYR A 14 0.59 3.11 14.25
C TYR A 14 0.89 1.78 13.51
N LYS A 15 0.12 1.40 12.49
CA LYS A 15 0.36 0.26 11.62
C LYS A 15 0.87 0.82 10.30
N ALA A 16 2.06 0.39 9.92
CA ALA A 16 2.56 0.64 8.58
C ALA A 16 1.52 0.17 7.54
N PRO A 17 1.43 0.83 6.36
CA PRO A 17 0.52 0.43 5.29
C PRO A 17 0.61 -1.07 4.99
N ALA A 18 -0.51 -1.69 4.62
CA ALA A 18 -0.57 -3.11 4.31
C ALA A 18 0.49 -3.49 3.26
N SER A 19 0.67 -2.65 2.23
CA SER A 19 1.71 -2.84 1.21
C SER A 19 3.14 -2.85 1.78
N THR A 20 3.43 -2.04 2.80
CA THR A 20 4.74 -1.98 3.48
C THR A 20 4.97 -3.24 4.31
N ARG A 21 3.97 -3.68 5.08
CA ARG A 21 4.04 -4.90 5.89
C ARG A 21 4.26 -6.14 5.03
N ILE A 22 3.48 -6.29 3.95
CA ILE A 22 3.64 -7.38 2.98
C ILE A 22 5.03 -7.35 2.35
N ARG A 23 5.53 -6.16 1.97
CA ARG A 23 6.87 -6.01 1.40
C ARG A 23 7.99 -6.39 2.37
N GLU A 24 7.88 -6.04 3.64
CA GLU A 24 8.85 -6.43 4.66
C GLU A 24 8.87 -7.96 4.83
N ARG A 25 7.70 -8.60 4.87
CA ARG A 25 7.55 -10.05 4.97
C ARG A 25 8.16 -10.78 3.77
N ILE A 26 7.89 -10.27 2.57
CA ILE A 26 8.52 -10.71 1.31
C ILE A 26 10.04 -10.58 1.41
N ARG A 27 10.58 -9.41 1.77
CA ARG A 27 12.04 -9.23 1.91
C ARG A 27 12.67 -10.16 2.93
N GLN A 28 11.97 -10.46 4.03
CA GLN A 28 12.44 -11.39 5.06
C GLN A 28 12.47 -12.84 4.58
N SER A 29 11.60 -13.25 3.66
CA SER A 29 11.56 -14.64 3.19
C SER A 29 12.74 -15.04 2.31
N ARG A 30 13.57 -14.07 1.87
CA ARG A 30 14.81 -14.27 1.06
C ARG A 30 14.62 -15.16 -0.18
N GLN A 31 13.38 -15.31 -0.64
CA GLN A 31 13.07 -16.07 -1.84
C GLN A 31 13.51 -15.26 -3.07
N ARG A 32 13.93 -15.94 -4.15
CA ARG A 32 14.20 -15.26 -5.42
C ARG A 32 12.87 -14.76 -5.97
N PHE A 33 12.55 -13.50 -5.69
CA PHE A 33 11.37 -12.86 -6.24
C PHE A 33 11.59 -12.63 -7.73
N HIS A 34 11.00 -13.49 -8.55
CA HIS A 34 10.71 -13.13 -9.93
C HIS A 34 9.60 -12.06 -9.89
N ALA A 35 9.65 -11.10 -10.81
CA ALA A 35 8.74 -9.93 -10.80
C ALA A 35 7.23 -10.26 -10.89
N ASN A 36 6.86 -11.54 -11.03
CA ASN A 36 5.49 -12.05 -11.07
C ASN A 36 5.18 -13.05 -9.94
N ASP A 37 6.04 -13.17 -8.92
CA ASP A 37 5.74 -14.06 -7.80
C ASP A 37 4.51 -13.55 -7.04
N ASN A 38 3.55 -14.45 -6.86
CA ASN A 38 2.28 -14.11 -6.24
C ASN A 38 2.47 -13.74 -4.77
N ILE A 39 2.17 -12.49 -4.43
CA ILE A 39 2.25 -11.99 -3.05
C ILE A 39 1.21 -12.62 -2.11
N ALA A 40 0.19 -13.31 -2.64
CA ALA A 40 -0.90 -13.91 -1.86
C ALA A 40 -0.42 -14.85 -0.76
N ALA A 41 0.72 -15.52 -0.94
CA ALA A 41 1.33 -16.38 0.08
C ALA A 41 1.83 -15.61 1.31
N PHE A 42 2.00 -14.28 1.20
CA PHE A 42 2.47 -13.39 2.26
C PHE A 42 1.38 -12.46 2.78
N ILE A 43 0.12 -12.61 2.33
CA ILE A 43 -1.01 -11.83 2.81
C ILE A 43 -1.63 -12.56 4.01
N GLU A 44 -1.73 -11.87 5.15
CA GLU A 44 -2.44 -12.39 6.33
C GLU A 44 -3.94 -12.06 6.27
N PRO A 45 -4.80 -12.80 7.00
CA PRO A 45 -6.23 -12.50 7.09
C PRO A 45 -6.48 -11.03 7.52
N GLY A 46 -7.34 -10.32 6.78
CA GLY A 46 -7.62 -8.89 6.99
C GLY A 46 -6.69 -7.94 6.23
N GLU A 47 -5.46 -8.34 5.88
CA GLU A 47 -4.54 -7.48 5.11
C GLU A 47 -4.99 -7.30 3.66
N MET A 48 -5.78 -8.23 3.11
CA MET A 48 -6.35 -8.09 1.77
C MET A 48 -7.34 -6.91 1.69
N GLU A 49 -8.20 -6.75 2.69
CA GLU A 49 -9.17 -5.65 2.73
C GLU A 49 -8.46 -4.31 2.89
N GLU A 50 -7.48 -4.23 3.82
CA GLU A 50 -6.64 -3.05 3.97
C GLU A 50 -5.88 -2.68 2.68
N LEU A 51 -5.38 -3.68 1.95
CA LEU A 51 -4.67 -3.48 0.69
C LEU A 51 -5.61 -2.98 -0.42
N LEU A 52 -6.85 -3.48 -0.46
CA LEU A 52 -7.87 -3.02 -1.41
C LEU A 52 -8.22 -1.55 -1.16
N ASP A 53 -8.42 -1.16 0.11
CA ASP A 53 -8.69 0.23 0.49
C ASP A 53 -7.51 1.14 0.09
N GLU A 54 -6.27 0.72 0.39
CA GLU A 54 -5.06 1.45 0.03
C GLU A 54 -4.93 1.65 -1.49
N VAL A 55 -5.19 0.60 -2.28
CA VAL A 55 -5.13 0.66 -3.74
C VAL A 55 -6.25 1.54 -4.29
N GLN A 56 -7.45 1.44 -3.75
CA GLN A 56 -8.60 2.25 -4.18
C GLN A 56 -8.33 3.75 -4.00
N GLU A 57 -7.79 4.14 -2.84
CA GLU A 57 -7.43 5.54 -2.56
C GLU A 57 -6.36 6.04 -3.53
N LYS A 58 -5.30 5.27 -3.75
CA LYS A 58 -4.24 5.62 -4.71
C LYS A 58 -4.76 5.70 -6.13
N MET A 59 -5.65 4.79 -6.53
CA MET A 59 -6.25 4.82 -7.87
C MET A 59 -7.13 6.04 -8.08
N LYS A 60 -7.86 6.47 -7.06
CA LYS A 60 -8.62 7.72 -7.12
C LYS A 60 -7.69 8.92 -7.34
N ALA A 61 -6.58 9.01 -6.61
CA ALA A 61 -5.59 10.07 -6.79
C ALA A 61 -4.97 10.06 -8.19
N VAL A 62 -4.69 8.87 -8.76
CA VAL A 62 -4.21 8.75 -10.14
C VAL A 62 -5.25 9.28 -11.13
N LEU A 63 -6.51 8.89 -10.98
CA LEU A 63 -7.59 9.38 -11.86
C LEU A 63 -7.77 10.91 -11.76
N GLU A 64 -7.68 11.47 -10.56
CA GLU A 64 -7.70 12.93 -10.35
C GLU A 64 -6.53 13.62 -11.08
N SER A 65 -5.34 13.00 -11.13
CA SER A 65 -4.19 13.55 -11.85
C SER A 65 -4.29 13.48 -13.39
N LEU A 66 -5.14 12.59 -13.91
CA LEU A 66 -5.36 12.41 -15.35
C LEU A 66 -6.44 13.36 -15.91
N VAL A 67 -7.23 13.98 -15.03
CA VAL A 67 -8.18 15.03 -15.40
C VAL A 67 -7.43 16.37 -15.37
N ILE A 68 -6.79 16.67 -16.50
CA ILE A 68 -6.23 18.00 -16.84
C ILE A 68 -7.00 18.51 -18.06
#